data_AF-A0A7J4FB00-F1
#
_entry.id   AF-A0A7J4FB00-F1
#
_cell.length_a   1.000
_cell.length_b   1.000
_cell.length_c   1.000
_cell.angle_alpha   90.00
_cell.angle_beta   90.00
_cell.angle_gamma   90.00
#
_symmetry.space_group_name_H-M   'P 1'
#
loop_
_entity.id
_entity.type
_entity.pdbx_description
1 polymer ?
#
loop_
_entity_poly.entity_id
_entity_poly.type
_entity_poly.pdbx_seq_one_letter_code
_entity_poly.pdbx_strand_id
1 'polypeptide(L)'
;MCLAKVRPWMTGVVVARGRVIGTVSPGLHLVLPRRRLLKVDMRPHVLDVVSQALPTSDGGLVDYRYMVRYRVVDAELAAMPKVRLHDDLERYMTDDPGANIRDLPTVIGYSCHYALRGITGSRPRAECLKREPTATLLLEGMRGIFEGTGVSVEEVTMTDAYPTNKGVREGVAAITFRVVLDDGRTAILPIGMVDVHPAGLRR
;
A
#
# COMPACT_ATOMS: atom_id res chain seq x y z
N MET A 1 7.55 -39.97 -6.24
CA MET A 1 6.38 -39.44 -5.52
C MET A 1 6.88 -38.62 -4.36
N CYS A 2 6.21 -37.52 -4.01
CA CYS A 2 6.59 -36.71 -2.85
C CYS A 2 5.44 -36.67 -1.85
N LEU A 3 5.79 -36.90 -0.58
CA LEU A 3 4.86 -36.79 0.53
C LEU A 3 4.78 -35.32 0.95
N ALA A 4 3.58 -34.74 0.94
CA ALA A 4 3.39 -33.34 1.29
C ALA A 4 2.43 -33.23 2.47
N LYS A 5 2.91 -32.60 3.55
CA LYS A 5 2.10 -32.30 4.75
C LYS A 5 1.49 -30.91 4.65
N VAL A 6 0.16 -30.83 4.74
CA VAL A 6 -0.63 -29.59 4.82
C VAL A 6 -1.09 -29.43 6.28
N ARG A 7 -0.91 -28.23 6.85
CA ARG A 7 -1.25 -27.94 8.25
C ARG A 7 -2.76 -27.67 8.39
N PRO A 8 -3.37 -27.86 9.59
CA PRO A 8 -4.81 -27.66 9.82
C PRO A 8 -5.38 -26.30 9.38
N TRP A 9 -4.57 -25.25 9.42
CA TRP A 9 -4.96 -23.89 9.05
C TRP A 9 -4.51 -23.49 7.64
N MET A 10 -4.06 -24.45 6.85
CA MET A 10 -3.62 -24.24 5.47
C MET A 10 -4.47 -25.07 4.53
N THR A 11 -4.75 -24.52 3.36
CA THR A 11 -5.35 -25.25 2.25
C THR A 11 -4.29 -25.50 1.19
N GLY A 12 -4.20 -26.75 0.74
CA GLY A 12 -3.31 -27.11 -0.37
C GLY A 12 -3.99 -26.81 -1.70
N VAL A 13 -3.32 -26.10 -2.61
CA VAL A 13 -3.78 -25.92 -3.99
C VAL A 13 -2.86 -26.73 -4.89
N VAL A 14 -3.44 -27.70 -5.61
CA VAL A 14 -2.69 -28.56 -6.53
C VAL A 14 -2.70 -27.94 -7.91
N VAL A 15 -1.50 -27.66 -8.40
CA VAL A 15 -1.28 -27.04 -9.70
C VAL A 15 -0.55 -28.03 -10.60
N ALA A 16 -1.01 -28.17 -11.84
CA ALA A 16 -0.22 -28.82 -12.89
C ALA A 16 -0.34 -28.06 -14.20
N ARG A 17 0.77 -28.00 -14.94
CA ARG A 17 0.84 -27.36 -16.26
C ARG A 17 0.25 -25.93 -16.25
N GLY A 18 0.53 -25.15 -15.20
CA GLY A 18 0.05 -23.76 -15.07
C GLY A 18 -1.42 -23.59 -14.70
N ARG A 19 -2.15 -24.68 -14.39
CA ARG A 19 -3.57 -24.61 -14.01
C ARG A 19 -3.83 -25.22 -12.64
N VAL A 20 -4.77 -24.64 -11.91
CA VAL A 20 -5.31 -25.23 -10.69
C VAL A 20 -6.15 -26.45 -11.08
N ILE A 21 -5.82 -27.61 -10.52
CA ILE A 21 -6.56 -28.87 -10.73
C ILE A 21 -7.60 -29.07 -9.61
N GLY A 22 -7.33 -28.52 -8.44
CA GLY A 22 -8.23 -28.58 -7.30
C GLY A 22 -7.53 -28.25 -6.00
N THR A 23 -8.31 -28.27 -4.92
CA THR A 23 -7.87 -28.01 -3.56
C THR A 23 -7.78 -29.29 -2.75
N VAL A 24 -6.99 -29.21 -1.69
CA VAL A 24 -6.62 -30.32 -0.83
C VAL A 24 -6.77 -29.88 0.61
N SER A 25 -7.64 -30.57 1.33
CA SER A 25 -7.90 -30.33 2.75
C SER A 25 -6.66 -30.57 3.60
N PRO A 26 -6.58 -30.02 4.82
CA PRO A 26 -5.48 -30.27 5.74
C PRO A 26 -5.23 -31.78 5.96
N GLY A 27 -3.96 -32.18 5.95
CA GLY A 27 -3.60 -33.60 6.06
C GLY A 27 -2.31 -33.96 5.34
N LEU A 28 -2.05 -35.27 5.23
CA LEU A 28 -0.91 -35.83 4.55
C LEU A 28 -1.33 -36.30 3.15
N HIS A 29 -0.70 -35.75 2.12
CA HIS A 29 -1.12 -35.98 0.73
C HIS A 29 0.04 -36.48 -0.12
N LEU A 30 -0.27 -37.43 -0.99
CA LEU A 30 0.67 -38.01 -1.93
C LEU A 30 0.60 -37.24 -3.25
N VAL A 31 1.64 -36.44 -3.52
CA VAL A 31 1.66 -35.58 -4.71
C VAL A 31 2.55 -36.21 -5.78
N LEU A 32 2.00 -36.29 -7.00
CA LEU A 32 2.74 -36.75 -8.17
C LEU A 32 3.88 -35.76 -8.49
N PRO A 33 5.06 -36.23 -8.93
CA PRO A 33 6.24 -35.38 -9.13
C PRO A 33 6.07 -34.28 -10.19
N ARG A 34 5.10 -34.41 -11.11
CA ARG A 34 4.78 -33.38 -12.11
C ARG A 34 3.76 -32.33 -11.63
N ARG A 35 3.22 -32.48 -10.42
CA ARG A 35 2.26 -31.56 -9.82
C ARG A 35 2.95 -30.77 -8.70
N ARG A 36 2.63 -29.48 -8.58
CA ARG A 36 3.09 -28.64 -7.49
C ARG A 36 1.96 -28.51 -6.47
N LEU A 37 2.29 -28.58 -5.18
CA LEU A 37 1.35 -28.28 -4.11
C LEU A 37 1.73 -26.92 -3.52
N LEU A 38 0.86 -25.93 -3.73
CA LEU A 38 0.95 -24.64 -3.08
C LEU A 38 0.23 -24.73 -1.74
N LYS A 39 0.80 -24.15 -0.68
CA LYS A 39 0.18 -24.12 0.64
C LYS A 39 -0.26 -22.69 0.90
N VAL A 40 -1.56 -22.50 1.03
CA VAL A 40 -2.16 -21.18 1.29
C VAL A 40 -2.53 -21.12 2.76
N ASP A 41 -2.10 -20.05 3.43
CA ASP A 41 -2.47 -19.79 4.81
C ASP A 41 -3.86 -19.13 4.84
N MET A 42 -4.79 -19.75 5.55
CA MET A 42 -6.17 -19.27 5.65
C MET A 42 -6.37 -18.35 6.87
N ARG A 43 -5.28 -17.98 7.56
CA ARG A 43 -5.33 -17.13 8.75
C ARG A 43 -5.50 -15.66 8.38
N PRO A 44 -6.03 -14.83 9.30
CA PRO A 44 -5.97 -13.39 9.11
C PRO A 44 -4.52 -12.91 9.10
N HIS A 45 -4.19 -12.13 8.08
CA HIS A 45 -2.92 -11.46 7.88
C HIS A 45 -3.08 -9.96 8.08
N VAL A 46 -2.03 -9.31 8.58
CA VAL A 46 -1.97 -7.86 8.72
C VAL A 46 -0.87 -7.35 7.81
N LEU A 47 -1.21 -6.40 6.96
CA LEU A 47 -0.28 -5.69 6.08
C LEU A 47 -0.20 -4.23 6.50
N ASP A 48 1.00 -3.77 6.87
CA ASP A 48 1.27 -2.35 7.07
C ASP A 48 1.63 -1.73 5.71
N VAL A 49 0.88 -0.70 5.32
CA VAL A 49 1.04 -0.01 4.04
C VAL A 49 1.27 1.47 4.30
N VAL A 50 2.31 1.99 3.66
CA VAL A 50 2.59 3.42 3.58
C VAL A 50 2.25 3.88 2.17
N SER A 51 1.33 4.83 2.04
CA SER A 51 1.05 5.43 0.74
C SER A 51 2.17 6.39 0.34
N GLN A 52 2.41 6.49 -0.96
CA GLN A 52 3.14 7.62 -1.53
C GLN A 52 2.23 8.87 -1.53
N ALA A 53 2.82 10.05 -1.68
CA ALA A 53 2.11 11.32 -1.65
C ALA A 53 0.98 11.36 -2.70
N LEU A 54 -0.26 11.45 -2.21
CA LEU A 54 -1.46 11.45 -3.04
C LEU A 54 -1.98 12.88 -3.25
N PRO A 55 -2.28 13.27 -4.51
CA PRO A 55 -2.86 14.56 -4.81
C PRO A 55 -4.34 14.61 -4.42
N THR A 56 -4.74 15.70 -3.77
CA THR A 56 -6.13 16.00 -3.42
C THR A 56 -6.79 16.90 -4.46
N SER A 57 -8.12 17.06 -4.41
CA SER A 57 -8.85 17.86 -5.40
C SER A 57 -8.47 19.35 -5.38
N ASP A 58 -7.99 19.85 -4.24
CA ASP A 58 -7.48 21.21 -4.03
C ASP A 58 -5.98 21.36 -4.37
N GLY A 59 -5.35 20.34 -4.96
CA GLY A 59 -3.93 20.36 -5.35
C GLY A 59 -2.96 20.19 -4.17
N GLY A 60 -3.47 19.85 -2.98
CA GLY A 60 -2.67 19.45 -1.84
C GLY A 60 -2.07 18.04 -2.00
N LEU A 61 -1.09 17.72 -1.16
CA LEU A 61 -0.52 16.38 -1.05
C LEU A 61 -0.74 15.84 0.35
N VAL A 62 -1.19 14.58 0.45
CA VAL A 62 -1.40 13.86 1.70
C VAL A 62 -0.75 12.48 1.63
N ASP A 63 -0.07 12.11 2.71
CA ASP A 63 0.48 10.79 2.95
C ASP A 63 -0.32 10.07 4.04
N TYR A 64 -0.47 8.75 3.88
CA TYR A 64 -1.18 7.89 4.79
C TYR A 64 -0.30 6.75 5.26
N ARG A 65 -0.45 6.40 6.54
CA ARG A 65 0.00 5.12 7.09
C ARG A 65 -1.22 4.37 7.58
N TYR A 66 -1.39 3.14 7.12
CA TYR A 66 -2.54 2.32 7.48
C TYR A 66 -2.20 0.84 7.48
N MET A 67 -2.99 0.08 8.23
CA MET A 67 -2.91 -1.36 8.32
C MET A 67 -4.15 -1.97 7.70
N VAL A 68 -3.96 -3.01 6.89
CA VAL A 68 -5.02 -3.77 6.25
C VAL A 68 -5.03 -5.18 6.82
N ARG A 69 -6.15 -5.58 7.42
CA ARG A 69 -6.37 -6.96 7.85
C ARG A 69 -7.16 -7.69 6.77
N TYR A 70 -6.56 -8.74 6.22
CA TYR A 70 -7.17 -9.56 5.18
C TYR A 70 -7.01 -11.04 5.49
N ARG A 71 -7.86 -11.87 4.90
CA ARG A 71 -7.81 -13.34 5.01
C ARG A 71 -8.14 -13.97 3.67
N VAL A 72 -7.51 -15.08 3.35
CA VAL A 72 -7.95 -15.93 2.24
C VAL A 72 -9.14 -16.78 2.70
N VAL A 73 -10.26 -16.65 1.99
CA VAL A 73 -11.50 -17.43 2.25
C VAL A 73 -11.60 -18.62 1.30
N ASP A 74 -11.14 -18.45 0.07
CA ASP A 74 -11.09 -19.50 -0.94
C ASP A 74 -9.69 -19.54 -1.59
N ALA A 75 -8.97 -20.63 -1.35
CA ALA A 75 -7.61 -20.80 -1.83
C ALA A 75 -7.53 -21.08 -3.34
N GLU A 76 -8.57 -21.64 -3.95
CA GLU A 76 -8.62 -21.89 -5.39
C GLU A 76 -8.76 -20.58 -6.15
N LEU A 77 -9.73 -19.76 -5.73
CA LEU A 77 -9.94 -18.44 -6.31
C LEU A 77 -8.77 -17.50 -6.02
N ALA A 78 -8.20 -17.55 -4.81
CA ALA A 78 -7.03 -16.73 -4.47
C ALA A 78 -5.76 -17.14 -5.21
N ALA A 79 -5.67 -18.38 -5.72
CA ALA A 79 -4.54 -18.83 -6.54
C ALA A 79 -4.63 -18.32 -7.99
N MET A 80 -5.83 -18.04 -8.47
CA MET A 80 -6.07 -17.44 -9.78
C MET A 80 -6.96 -16.20 -9.64
N PRO A 81 -6.50 -15.19 -8.88
CA PRO A 81 -7.34 -14.05 -8.61
C PRO A 81 -7.51 -13.29 -9.92
N LYS A 82 -8.74 -13.14 -10.39
CA LYS A 82 -9.08 -12.20 -11.46
C LYS A 82 -9.47 -10.87 -10.83
N VAL A 83 -8.50 -10.18 -10.24
CA VAL A 83 -8.72 -8.81 -9.74
C VAL A 83 -8.94 -7.91 -10.95
N ARG A 84 -10.15 -7.35 -11.08
CA ARG A 84 -10.48 -6.37 -12.12
C ARG A 84 -10.03 -4.96 -11.71
N LEU A 85 -8.76 -4.77 -11.37
CA LEU A 85 -8.20 -3.42 -11.36
C LEU A 85 -7.54 -3.19 -12.70
N HIS A 86 -7.88 -2.05 -13.34
CA HIS A 86 -7.15 -1.35 -14.42
C HIS A 86 -6.17 -2.22 -15.21
N ASP A 87 -6.32 -2.33 -16.53
CA ASP A 87 -5.52 -3.13 -17.50
C ASP A 87 -3.99 -3.29 -17.23
N ASP A 88 -3.37 -2.41 -16.44
CA ASP A 88 -1.99 -2.48 -15.98
C ASP A 88 -1.72 -3.42 -14.76
N LEU A 89 -2.70 -3.72 -13.90
CA LEU A 89 -2.55 -4.62 -12.74
C LEU A 89 -2.65 -6.10 -13.12
N GLU A 90 -3.24 -6.42 -14.28
CA GLU A 90 -3.14 -7.75 -14.89
C GLU A 90 -1.68 -8.18 -15.09
N ARG A 91 -0.74 -7.24 -15.26
CA ARG A 91 0.70 -7.55 -15.37
C ARG A 91 1.31 -8.14 -14.09
N TYR A 92 0.71 -7.88 -12.93
CA TYR A 92 1.21 -8.41 -11.65
C TYR A 92 0.61 -9.78 -11.30
N MET A 93 -0.54 -10.14 -11.89
CA MET A 93 -1.14 -11.46 -11.72
C MET A 93 -0.75 -12.33 -12.90
N THR A 94 0.32 -13.08 -12.72
CA THR A 94 0.85 -13.97 -13.76
C THR A 94 -0.01 -15.23 -13.92
N ASP A 95 0.18 -15.96 -15.02
CA ASP A 95 -0.35 -17.33 -15.18
C ASP A 95 0.24 -18.34 -14.18
N ASP A 96 1.21 -17.93 -13.33
CA ASP A 96 1.73 -18.76 -12.25
C ASP A 96 0.91 -18.54 -10.95
N PRO A 97 0.03 -19.49 -10.58
CA PRO A 97 -0.73 -19.41 -9.32
C PRO A 97 0.17 -19.36 -8.08
N GLY A 98 1.40 -19.86 -8.16
CA GLY A 98 2.37 -19.78 -7.07
C GLY A 98 2.92 -18.36 -6.85
N ALA A 99 3.01 -17.55 -7.90
CA ALA A 99 3.39 -16.15 -7.80
C ALA A 99 2.22 -15.33 -7.22
N ASN A 100 1.00 -15.57 -7.69
CA ASN A 100 -0.20 -14.84 -7.23
C ASN A 100 -0.44 -14.98 -5.71
N ILE A 101 -0.26 -16.18 -5.16
CA ILE A 101 -0.37 -16.40 -3.70
C ILE A 101 0.77 -15.70 -2.94
N ARG A 102 1.99 -15.68 -3.51
CA ARG A 102 3.16 -15.06 -2.87
C ARG A 102 3.06 -13.54 -2.88
N ASP A 103 2.58 -12.98 -3.99
CA ASP A 103 2.56 -11.55 -4.27
C ASP A 103 1.24 -10.91 -3.85
N LEU A 104 0.34 -11.67 -3.22
CA LEU A 104 -0.92 -11.18 -2.68
C LEU A 104 -0.76 -9.93 -1.77
N PRO A 105 0.23 -9.84 -0.87
CA PRO A 105 0.46 -8.61 -0.10
C PRO A 105 0.75 -7.39 -1.00
N THR A 106 1.52 -7.59 -2.07
CA THR A 106 1.86 -6.55 -3.04
C THR A 106 0.63 -6.09 -3.82
N VAL A 107 -0.19 -7.05 -4.28
CA VAL A 107 -1.46 -6.75 -4.97
C VAL A 107 -2.41 -5.97 -4.06
N ILE A 108 -2.56 -6.39 -2.80
CA ILE A 108 -3.37 -5.66 -1.80
C ILE A 108 -2.83 -4.25 -1.60
N GLY A 109 -1.52 -4.08 -1.41
CA GLY A 109 -0.90 -2.77 -1.24
C GLY A 109 -1.13 -1.82 -2.43
N TYR A 110 -0.96 -2.33 -3.65
CA TYR A 110 -1.25 -1.54 -4.87
C TYR A 110 -2.74 -1.21 -5.01
N SER A 111 -3.64 -2.17 -4.76
CA SER A 111 -5.08 -1.93 -4.78
C SER A 111 -5.48 -0.84 -3.78
N CYS A 112 -4.91 -0.85 -2.57
CA CYS A 112 -5.14 0.20 -1.60
C CYS A 112 -4.63 1.56 -2.10
N HIS A 113 -3.45 1.62 -2.73
CA HIS A 113 -2.91 2.85 -3.29
C HIS A 113 -3.83 3.44 -4.37
N TYR A 114 -4.31 2.63 -5.31
CA TYR A 114 -5.22 3.10 -6.36
C TYR A 114 -6.59 3.52 -5.82
N ALA A 115 -7.16 2.76 -4.87
CA ALA A 115 -8.40 3.13 -4.21
C ALA A 115 -8.27 4.47 -3.47
N LEU A 116 -7.18 4.65 -2.70
CA LEU A 116 -6.88 5.92 -2.03
C LEU A 116 -6.70 7.07 -3.01
N ARG A 117 -6.05 6.83 -4.16
CA ARG A 117 -5.88 7.85 -5.19
C ARG A 117 -7.23 8.34 -5.74
N GLY A 118 -8.19 7.44 -5.96
CA GLY A 118 -9.55 7.80 -6.36
C GLY A 118 -10.29 8.59 -5.27
N ILE A 119 -10.15 8.17 -4.00
CA ILE A 119 -10.78 8.82 -2.84
C ILE A 119 -10.22 10.24 -2.61
N THR A 120 -8.90 10.40 -2.70
CA THR A 120 -8.22 11.69 -2.48
C THR A 120 -8.42 12.65 -3.63
N GLY A 121 -8.35 12.17 -4.88
CA GLY A 121 -8.57 13.02 -6.06
C GLY A 121 -9.99 13.60 -6.16
N SER A 122 -10.97 12.98 -5.48
CA SER A 122 -12.37 13.45 -5.46
C SER A 122 -12.70 14.37 -4.28
N ARG A 123 -11.77 14.59 -3.34
CA ARG A 123 -12.04 15.29 -2.07
C ARG A 123 -10.99 16.35 -1.72
N PRO A 124 -11.37 17.42 -1.00
CA PRO A 124 -10.43 18.42 -0.54
C PRO A 124 -9.55 17.87 0.58
N ARG A 125 -8.32 18.38 0.69
CA ARG A 125 -7.32 17.95 1.68
C ARG A 125 -7.83 17.92 3.12
N ALA A 126 -8.64 18.89 3.53
CA ALA A 126 -9.16 18.96 4.90
C ALA A 126 -10.04 17.76 5.26
N GLU A 127 -10.75 17.18 4.30
CA GLU A 127 -11.55 15.97 4.48
C GLU A 127 -10.67 14.72 4.43
N CYS A 128 -9.72 14.68 3.49
CA CYS A 128 -8.76 13.60 3.32
C CYS A 128 -7.87 13.37 4.55
N LEU A 129 -7.61 14.39 5.37
CA LEU A 129 -6.86 14.25 6.62
C LEU A 129 -7.65 13.57 7.74
N LYS A 130 -8.98 13.43 7.61
CA LYS A 130 -9.81 12.75 8.59
C LYS A 130 -9.63 11.23 8.46
N ARG A 131 -9.25 10.59 9.57
CA ARG A 131 -8.83 9.19 9.56
C ARG A 131 -9.96 8.20 9.35
N GLU A 132 -11.00 8.31 10.17
CA GLU A 132 -12.10 7.35 10.17
C GLU A 132 -12.90 7.35 8.84
N PRO A 133 -13.30 8.51 8.27
CA PRO A 133 -14.09 8.51 7.03
C PRO A 133 -13.30 7.90 5.87
N THR A 134 -12.01 8.25 5.76
CA THR A 134 -11.14 7.75 4.70
C THR A 134 -10.89 6.24 4.85
N ALA A 135 -10.71 5.75 6.07
CA ALA A 135 -10.55 4.31 6.34
C ALA A 135 -11.81 3.51 5.94
N THR A 136 -13.00 4.02 6.27
CA THR A 136 -14.27 3.39 5.88
C THR A 136 -14.43 3.31 4.37
N LEU A 137 -14.18 4.41 3.66
CA LEU A 137 -14.26 4.46 2.20
C LEU A 137 -13.23 3.53 1.55
N LEU A 138 -12.02 3.46 2.12
CA LEU A 138 -11.00 2.54 1.64
C LEU A 138 -11.42 1.09 1.85
N LEU A 139 -12.00 0.75 3.00
CA LEU A 139 -12.51 -0.59 3.27
C LEU A 139 -13.62 -0.99 2.29
N GLU A 140 -14.57 -0.09 2.02
CA GLU A 140 -15.64 -0.32 1.03
C GLU A 140 -15.08 -0.53 -0.37
N GLY A 141 -14.16 0.33 -0.81
CA GLY A 141 -13.49 0.18 -2.10
C GLY A 141 -12.74 -1.14 -2.21
N MET A 142 -11.99 -1.51 -1.16
CA MET A 142 -11.24 -2.77 -1.11
C MET A 142 -12.15 -4.00 -1.14
N ARG A 143 -13.29 -3.97 -0.45
CA ARG A 143 -14.26 -5.08 -0.49
C ARG A 143 -14.82 -5.28 -1.90
N GLY A 144 -15.16 -4.20 -2.60
CA GLY A 144 -15.62 -4.29 -3.99
C GLY A 144 -14.54 -4.81 -4.94
N ILE A 145 -13.28 -4.43 -4.71
CA ILE A 145 -12.14 -4.87 -5.53
C ILE A 145 -11.88 -6.38 -5.41
N PHE A 146 -11.94 -6.91 -4.20
CA PHE A 146 -11.63 -8.32 -3.91
C PHE A 146 -12.88 -9.22 -3.88
N GLU A 147 -14.04 -8.68 -4.24
CA GLU A 147 -15.25 -9.47 -4.38
C GLU A 147 -15.07 -10.56 -5.46
N GLY A 148 -15.31 -11.81 -5.08
CA GLY A 148 -15.17 -12.95 -6.00
C GLY A 148 -13.72 -13.43 -6.26
N THR A 149 -12.70 -12.83 -5.63
CA THR A 149 -11.29 -13.26 -5.80
C THR A 149 -10.84 -14.28 -4.75
N GLY A 150 -11.71 -14.69 -3.83
CA GLY A 150 -11.38 -15.59 -2.72
C GLY A 150 -10.61 -14.96 -1.57
N VAL A 151 -10.40 -13.64 -1.58
CA VAL A 151 -9.71 -12.88 -0.53
C VAL A 151 -10.71 -11.92 0.09
N SER A 152 -10.78 -11.92 1.42
CA SER A 152 -11.65 -11.03 2.18
C SER A 152 -10.82 -9.99 2.92
N VAL A 153 -11.13 -8.71 2.70
CA VAL A 153 -10.58 -7.60 3.46
C VAL A 153 -11.54 -7.30 4.61
N GLU A 154 -11.08 -7.57 5.83
CA GLU A 154 -11.92 -7.50 7.02
C GLU A 154 -11.99 -6.09 7.57
N GLU A 155 -10.82 -5.46 7.70
CA GLU A 155 -10.64 -4.20 8.39
C GLU A 155 -9.49 -3.40 7.75
N VAL A 156 -9.67 -2.08 7.73
CA VAL A 156 -8.61 -1.12 7.41
C VAL A 156 -8.53 -0.12 8.55
N THR A 157 -7.36 0.01 9.16
CA THR A 157 -7.12 0.92 10.28
C THR A 157 -6.09 1.95 9.86
N MET A 158 -6.47 3.23 9.87
CA MET A 158 -5.55 4.30 9.48
C MET A 158 -4.75 4.80 10.70
N THR A 159 -3.46 4.51 10.71
CA THR A 159 -2.54 4.89 11.78
C THR A 159 -2.25 6.39 11.75
N ASP A 160 -1.95 6.94 10.57
CA ASP A 160 -1.65 8.35 10.41
C ASP A 160 -2.08 8.90 9.04
N ALA A 161 -2.34 10.20 9.02
CA ALA A 161 -2.66 10.98 7.84
C ALA A 161 -2.03 12.37 8.00
N TYR A 162 -1.02 12.67 7.20
CA TYR A 162 -0.27 13.91 7.33
C TYR A 162 -0.05 14.55 5.96
N PRO A 163 0.02 15.88 5.90
CA PRO A 163 0.37 16.55 4.66
C PRO A 163 1.86 16.36 4.35
N THR A 164 2.17 15.96 3.12
CA THR A 164 3.55 15.76 2.65
C THR A 164 4.40 17.04 2.76
N ASN A 165 3.76 18.21 2.74
CA ASN A 165 4.40 19.53 2.68
C ASN A 165 4.96 20.08 4.01
N LYS A 166 5.44 19.23 4.92
CA LYS A 166 5.98 19.70 6.22
C LYS A 166 7.50 19.87 6.28
N GLY A 167 8.28 19.22 5.40
CA GLY A 167 9.75 19.21 5.52
C GLY A 167 10.45 20.50 5.09
N VAL A 168 10.02 21.14 4.00
CA VAL A 168 10.81 22.25 3.41
C VAL A 168 10.36 23.62 3.93
N ARG A 169 9.06 23.91 4.04
CA ARG A 169 8.61 25.25 4.43
C ARG A 169 8.79 25.58 5.92
N GLU A 170 8.50 24.63 6.82
CA GLU A 170 8.69 24.85 8.27
C GLU A 170 10.17 24.74 8.67
N GLY A 171 10.92 23.81 8.05
CA GLY A 171 12.37 23.70 8.24
C GLY A 171 13.12 24.93 7.75
N VAL A 172 12.78 25.46 6.56
CA VAL A 172 13.38 26.70 6.03
C VAL A 172 12.98 27.92 6.86
N ALA A 173 11.72 28.01 7.32
CA ALA A 173 11.29 29.12 8.18
C ALA A 173 12.00 29.16 9.55
N ALA A 174 12.52 28.03 10.04
CA ALA A 174 13.28 27.92 11.28
C ALA A 174 14.79 28.20 11.11
N ILE A 175 15.31 28.26 9.87
CA ILE A 175 16.70 28.62 9.62
C ILE A 175 16.86 30.12 9.89
N THR A 176 17.53 30.42 11.00
CA THR A 176 17.90 31.77 11.40
C THR A 176 19.37 32.01 11.06
N PHE A 177 19.65 33.07 10.31
CA PHE A 177 21.02 33.48 10.02
C PHE A 177 21.49 34.48 11.07
N ARG A 178 22.72 34.30 11.54
CA ARG A 178 23.43 35.34 12.30
C ARG A 178 24.14 36.24 11.28
N VAL A 179 23.60 37.43 11.06
CA VAL A 179 24.18 38.45 10.18
C VAL A 179 25.03 39.39 11.02
N VAL A 180 26.29 39.57 10.65
CA VAL A 180 27.17 40.60 11.22
C VAL A 180 27.00 41.85 10.35
N LEU A 181 26.50 42.93 10.94
CA LEU A 181 26.36 44.23 10.29
C LEU A 181 27.71 44.94 10.23
N ASP A 182 27.87 45.87 9.30
CA ASP A 182 29.13 46.60 9.05
C ASP A 182 29.66 47.38 10.27
N ASP A 183 28.81 47.63 11.27
CA ASP A 183 29.15 48.29 12.53
C ASP A 183 29.55 47.31 13.66
N GLY A 184 29.72 46.02 13.34
CA GLY A 184 30.12 44.96 14.27
C GLY A 184 28.99 44.39 15.11
N ARG A 185 27.74 44.82 14.92
CA ARG A 185 26.58 44.25 15.62
C ARG A 185 26.09 42.98 14.94
N THR A 186 25.69 41.98 15.74
CA THR A 186 25.08 40.74 15.23
C THR A 186 23.56 40.76 15.38
N ALA A 187 22.85 40.50 14.29
CA ALA A 187 21.40 40.29 14.26
C ALA A 187 21.08 38.84 13.91
N ILE A 188 19.99 38.31 14.47
CA ILE A 188 19.47 36.97 14.15
C ILE A 188 18.18 37.18 13.36
N LEU A 189 18.18 36.79 12.09
CA LEU A 189 17.04 37.00 11.19
C LEU A 189 16.53 35.67 10.62
N PRO A 190 15.20 35.46 10.58
CA PRO A 190 14.64 34.34 9.84
C PRO A 190 14.88 34.56 8.34
N ILE A 191 15.13 33.47 7.59
CA ILE A 191 15.43 33.52 6.15
C ILE A 191 14.39 34.32 5.33
N GLY A 192 13.13 34.36 5.78
CA GLY A 192 12.05 35.09 5.11
C GLY A 192 12.12 36.63 5.22
N MET A 193 13.02 37.18 6.05
CA MET A 193 13.26 38.64 6.16
C MET A 193 14.58 39.08 5.50
N VAL A 194 15.34 38.15 4.92
CA VAL A 194 16.59 38.48 4.24
C VAL A 194 16.31 38.64 2.75
N ASP A 195 16.05 39.89 2.32
CA ASP A 195 16.08 40.24 0.90
C ASP A 195 17.56 40.24 0.46
N VAL A 196 18.00 39.13 -0.14
CA VAL A 196 19.34 39.05 -0.73
C VAL A 196 19.31 39.80 -2.05
N HIS A 197 19.49 41.12 -2.01
CA HIS A 197 19.72 41.89 -3.22
C HIS A 197 21.09 41.45 -3.81
N PRO A 198 21.16 41.02 -5.08
CA PRO A 198 22.42 40.67 -5.71
C PRO A 198 23.15 41.96 -6.10
N ALA A 199 23.69 42.68 -5.12
CA ALA A 199 24.52 43.84 -5.33
C ALA A 199 25.87 43.62 -4.65
N GLY A 200 26.89 43.30 -5.45
CA GLY A 200 28.27 43.48 -5.03
C GLY A 200 29.14 42.23 -4.90
N LEU A 201 29.06 41.28 -5.83
CA LEU A 201 30.19 40.39 -6.11
C LEU A 201 31.26 41.21 -6.86
N ARG A 202 32.06 41.98 -6.13
CA ARG A 202 33.35 42.45 -6.64
C ARG A 202 34.41 41.42 -6.29
N ARG A 203 35.13 41.01 -7.34
CA ARG A 203 36.31 40.13 -7.30
C ARG A 203 37.38 40.66 -6.37
#